data_AF-J9DPB6-F1
#
_entry.id   AF-J9DPB6-F1
#
_cell.length_a   1.000
_cell.length_b   1.000
_cell.length_c   1.000
_cell.angle_alpha   90.00
_cell.angle_beta   90.00
_cell.angle_gamma   90.00
#
_symmetry.space_group_name_H-M   'P 1'
#
loop_
_entity.id
_entity.type
_entity.pdbx_description
1 polymer ?
#
loop_
_entity_poly.entity_id
_entity_poly.type
_entity_poly.pdbx_seq_one_letter_code
_entity_poly.pdbx_strand_id
1 'polypeptide(L)' 'AASRHRCYFLMGLHRREFERTGGKAEWLKGLSYASEKIQNLDALNTILAHQPWSTSIDHLT' A
#
# COMPACT_ATOMS: atom_id res chain seq x y z
N ALA A 1 3.41 0.91 0.84
CA ALA A 1 4.87 1.13 0.75
C ALA A 1 5.30 2.48 1.35
N ALA A 2 5.27 3.60 0.62
CA ALA A 2 5.84 4.89 1.09
C ALA A 2 5.33 5.39 2.45
N SER A 3 4.05 5.15 2.77
CA SER A 3 3.44 5.48 4.06
C SER A 3 4.09 4.77 5.26
N ARG A 4 4.68 3.58 5.08
CA ARG A 4 5.36 2.81 6.15
C ARG A 4 6.54 3.56 6.75
N HIS A 5 7.16 4.43 5.97
CA HIS A 5 8.28 5.27 6.40
C HIS A 5 7.93 6.77 6.42
N ARG A 6 6.63 7.11 6.39
CA ARG A 6 6.15 8.51 6.35
C ARG A 6 6.82 9.34 5.23
N CYS A 7 7.09 8.72 4.09
CA CYS A 7 7.72 9.41 2.97
C CYS A 7 6.69 10.29 2.24
N TYR A 8 6.47 11.50 2.77
CA TYR A 8 5.45 12.43 2.24
C TYR A 8 5.66 12.79 0.77
N PHE A 9 6.91 12.86 0.31
CA PHE A 9 7.23 13.11 -1.09
C PHE A 9 6.66 12.03 -2.01
N LEU A 10 7.00 10.75 -1.77
CA LEU A 10 6.51 9.63 -2.58
C LEU A 10 5.01 9.43 -2.42
N MET A 11 4.46 9.63 -1.21
CA MET A 11 3.01 9.59 -1.01
C MET A 11 2.28 10.63 -1.87
N GLY A 12 2.77 11.87 -1.89
CA GLY A 12 2.18 12.94 -2.70
C GLY A 12 2.34 12.69 -4.20
N LEU A 13 3.51 12.21 -4.63
CA LEU A 13 3.78 11.84 -6.03
C LEU A 13 2.81 10.75 -6.50
N HIS A 14 2.73 9.62 -5.79
CA HIS A 14 1.89 8.51 -6.19
C HIS A 14 0.40 8.80 -6.07
N ARG A 15 -0.02 9.66 -5.13
CA ARG A 15 -1.42 10.14 -5.07
C ARG A 15 -1.81 10.86 -6.36
N ARG A 16 -1.00 11.84 -6.78
CA ARG A 16 -1.26 12.61 -8.02
C ARG A 16 -1.25 11.71 -9.25
N GLU A 17 -0.30 10.78 -9.34
CA GLU A 17 -0.25 9.84 -10.47
C GLU A 17 -1.46 8.91 -10.50
N PHE A 18 -1.89 8.40 -9.35
CA PHE A 18 -3.09 7.57 -9.25
C PHE A 18 -4.33 8.31 -9.78
N GLU A 19 -4.54 9.56 -9.35
CA GLU A 19 -5.62 10.43 -9.86
C GLU A 19 -5.48 10.68 -11.37
N ARG A 20 -4.27 11.01 -11.85
CA ARG A 20 -3.99 11.27 -13.27
C ARG A 20 -4.31 10.08 -14.17
N THR A 21 -4.13 8.86 -13.67
CA THR A 21 -4.43 7.61 -14.39
C THR A 21 -5.90 7.16 -14.30
N GLY A 22 -6.78 7.95 -13.66
CA GLY A 22 -8.19 7.58 -13.50
C GLY A 22 -8.45 6.58 -12.37
N GLY A 23 -7.56 6.52 -11.37
CA GLY A 23 -7.76 5.72 -10.17
C GLY A 23 -9.03 6.13 -9.41
N LYS A 24 -9.67 5.15 -8.75
CA LYS A 24 -10.91 5.40 -7.99
C LYS A 24 -10.63 6.29 -6.78
N ALA A 25 -11.17 7.51 -6.78
CA ALA A 25 -10.95 8.50 -5.72
C ALA A 25 -11.32 8.00 -4.31
N GLU A 26 -12.26 7.07 -4.19
CA GLU A 26 -12.64 6.45 -2.92
C GLU A 26 -11.47 5.73 -2.22
N TRP A 27 -10.50 5.19 -2.98
CA TRP A 27 -9.32 4.51 -2.42
C TRP A 27 -8.42 5.46 -1.64
N LEU A 28 -8.46 6.77 -1.94
CA LEU A 28 -7.65 7.78 -1.25
C LEU A 28 -8.23 8.15 0.12
N LYS A 29 -9.44 7.70 0.46
CA LYS A 29 -10.03 7.89 1.80
C LYS A 29 -9.42 6.98 2.86
N GLY A 30 -8.72 5.92 2.45
CA GLY A 30 -8.07 4.97 3.34
C GLY A 30 -7.99 3.58 2.73
N LEU A 31 -7.13 2.72 3.30
CA LEU A 31 -6.89 1.37 2.78
C LEU A 31 -8.15 0.50 2.77
N SER A 32 -9.07 0.69 3.72
CA SER A 32 -10.35 -0.03 3.80
C SER A 32 -11.28 0.19 2.60
N TYR A 33 -11.06 1.26 1.82
CA TYR A 33 -11.82 1.55 0.61
C TYR A 33 -11.22 0.92 -0.66
N ALA A 34 -10.01 0.35 -0.57
CA ALA A 34 -9.41 -0.40 -1.66
C ALA A 34 -9.95 -1.84 -1.71
N SER A 35 -9.70 -2.55 -2.81
CA SER A 35 -10.09 -3.96 -2.91
C SER A 35 -9.36 -4.83 -1.88
N GLU A 36 -9.98 -5.94 -1.48
CA GLU A 36 -9.42 -6.91 -0.53
C GLU A 36 -8.00 -7.35 -0.91
N LYS A 37 -7.74 -7.55 -2.21
CA LYS A 37 -6.40 -7.83 -2.75
C LYS A 37 -5.34 -6.81 -2.31
N ILE A 38 -5.68 -5.52 -2.32
CA ILE A 38 -4.74 -4.45 -1.92
C ILE A 38 -4.61 -4.39 -0.39
N GLN A 39 -5.68 -4.67 0.35
CA GLN A 39 -5.64 -4.75 1.80
C GLN A 39 -4.73 -5.89 2.26
N ASN A 40 -4.85 -7.07 1.65
CA ASN A 40 -3.97 -8.21 1.92
C ASN A 40 -2.51 -7.91 1.56
N LEU A 41 -2.28 -7.20 0.45
CA LEU A 41 -0.93 -6.78 0.05
C LEU A 41 -0.30 -5.83 1.08
N ASP A 42 -1.09 -5.00 1.78
CA ASP A 42 -0.57 -4.11 2.82
C ASP A 42 -0.05 -4.88 4.05
N ALA A 43 -0.67 -6.02 4.38
CA ALA A 43 -0.18 -6.92 5.42
C ALA A 43 1.24 -7.41 5.08
N LEU A 44 1.45 -7.92 3.87
CA LEU A 44 2.77 -8.33 3.39
C LEU A 44 3.75 -7.15 3.34
N ASN A 45 3.31 -6.00 2.82
CA ASN A 45 4.13 -4.79 2.75
C ASN A 45 4.56 -4.28 4.15
N THR A 46 3.81 -4.58 5.21
CA THR A 46 4.23 -4.29 6.59
C THR A 46 5.50 -5.06 6.96
N ILE A 47 5.52 -6.36 6.65
CA ILE A 47 6.64 -7.25 6.95
C ILE A 47 7.84 -6.84 6.12
N LEU A 48 7.67 -6.65 4.81
CA LEU A 48 8.76 -6.26 3.91
C LEU A 48 9.40 -4.92 4.29
N ALA A 49 8.62 -3.95 4.80
CA ALA A 49 9.13 -2.64 5.17
C ALA A 49 9.96 -2.62 6.46
N HIS A 50 9.79 -3.62 7.35
CA HIS A 50 10.37 -3.58 8.69
C HIS A 50 11.19 -4.81 9.06
N GLN A 51 10.79 -6.00 8.62
CA GLN A 51 11.41 -7.29 8.93
C GLN A 51 11.27 -8.26 7.75
N PRO A 52 11.93 -8.00 6.60
CA PRO A 52 11.78 -8.81 5.40
C PRO A 52 12.19 -10.29 5.60
N TRP A 53 13.05 -10.58 6.57
CA TRP A 53 13.43 -11.96 6.93
C TRP A 53 12.32 -12.77 7.60
N SER A 54 11.26 -12.13 8.11
CA SER A 54 10.13 -12.79 8.77
C SER A 54 9.01 -13.21 7.79
N THR A 55 9.23 -13.09 6.48
CA THR A 55 8.22 -13.48 5.48
C THR A 55 8.06 -15.01 5.40
N SER A 56 6.83 -15.49 5.59
CA SER A 56 6.40 -16.90 5.40
C SER A 56 5.52 -17.07 4.16
N ILE A 57 5.44 -18.29 3.62
CA ILE A 57 4.51 -18.71 2.55
C ILE A 57 3.06 -18.37 2.89
N ASP A 58 2.69 -18.43 4.18
CA ASP A 58 1.33 -18.12 4.65
C ASP A 58 0.89 -16.68 4.33
N HIS A 59 1.84 -15.77 4.07
CA HIS A 59 1.54 -14.38 3.69
C HIS A 59 1.31 -14.21 2.17
N LEU A 60 1.47 -15.27 1.38
CA LEU A 60 1.32 -15.29 -0.08
C LEU A 60 0.05 -16.03 -0.54
N THR A 61 -0.56 -16.81 0.34
CA THR A 61 -1.82 -17.55 0.17
C THR A 61 -3.02 -16.74 0.64
#